data_AF-R7AYI3-F1
#
_entry.id   AF-R7AYI3-F1
#
_cell.length_a   1.000
_cell.length_b   1.000
_cell.length_c   1.000
_cell.angle_alpha   90.00
_cell.angle_beta   90.00
_cell.angle_gamma   90.00
#
_symmetry.space_group_name_H-M   'P 1'
#
loop_
_entity.id
_entity.type
_entity.pdbx_description
1 polymer ?
#
loop_
_entity_poly.entity_id
_entity_poly.type
_entity_poly.pdbx_seq_one_letter_code
_entity_poly.pdbx_strand_id
1 'polypeptide(L)'
;MGFVLCTGVSHSACRAAVMLLLVYSGDVFHRQSDPLNALCIAVLALTGTRPYLIGSASFLLSAAGVFAVAVAAPWLTAHFPVDTLPKRILKGLVASSVIPVLLMPLCACYFQEASLLSPLSNFLVLPLCMAAMLCGLGVFLTGGWSVAALPLLRLAGFLCRTVLELGSWCAGLHVGVVPLGDSYVLPLCLLCVLLALCVFGFRREQRRVWASIGLTVMLFWNVSLFVSLLERNTLKIAMLGKGNACTLVITCGDQTDVLDLTGGGSGAEYVSRYLQASGISHVDTLVLDQQQYRAMAAFHDALSYVQVQRLLVPEDTYHLPGSTVCGTVPAPFSIASAELLRSQYTIRFLGTGTVEILYAGRRVLCAAGTEPLTESDVRIQYGAKLPEALTAGYLLTTAPCNVQDGQVYAGQNNLCISIDAQGGISIQDLMKGG
;
A
#
# COMPACT_ATOMS: atom_id res chain seq x y z
N MET A 1 -19.75 22.58 3.12
CA MET A 1 -19.02 23.86 3.16
C MET A 1 -18.28 24.08 4.47
N GLY A 2 -18.97 24.09 5.63
CA GLY A 2 -18.30 24.22 6.94
C GLY A 2 -17.15 23.23 7.17
N PHE A 3 -17.32 21.97 6.76
CA PHE A 3 -16.27 20.93 6.85
C PHE A 3 -14.97 21.30 6.10
N VAL A 4 -15.06 21.89 4.91
CA VAL A 4 -13.88 22.18 4.06
C VAL A 4 -13.06 23.33 4.64
N LEU A 5 -13.73 24.33 5.21
CA LEU A 5 -13.10 25.47 5.83
C LEU A 5 -12.36 25.07 7.11
N CYS A 6 -12.92 24.14 7.90
CA CYS A 6 -12.30 23.68 9.14
C CYS A 6 -11.16 22.67 8.94
N THR A 7 -11.11 21.97 7.81
CA THR A 7 -10.10 20.92 7.52
C THR A 7 -8.86 21.43 6.78
N GLY A 8 -8.70 22.76 6.65
CA GLY A 8 -7.52 23.34 6.00
C GLY A 8 -7.51 23.23 4.47
N VAL A 9 -8.69 23.16 3.83
CA VAL A 9 -8.82 23.21 2.36
C VAL A 9 -8.05 22.08 1.66
N SER A 10 -8.21 20.84 2.13
CA SER A 10 -7.61 19.70 1.45
C SER A 10 -8.17 19.57 0.02
N HIS A 11 -7.28 19.34 -0.96
CA HIS A 11 -7.63 19.35 -2.38
C HIS A 11 -8.77 18.36 -2.74
N SER A 12 -8.84 17.23 -2.04
CA SER A 12 -9.92 16.24 -2.21
C SER A 12 -11.25 16.76 -1.66
N ALA A 13 -11.26 17.29 -0.43
CA ALA A 13 -12.48 17.78 0.23
C ALA A 13 -13.10 18.98 -0.49
N CYS A 14 -12.28 19.88 -1.04
CA CYS A 14 -12.77 21.00 -1.85
C CYS A 14 -13.52 20.53 -3.10
N ARG A 15 -12.96 19.56 -3.84
CA ARG A 15 -13.58 19.03 -5.05
C ARG A 15 -14.87 18.30 -4.73
N ALA A 16 -14.87 17.46 -3.70
CA ALA A 16 -16.06 16.76 -3.24
C ALA A 16 -17.17 17.74 -2.83
N ALA A 17 -16.83 18.82 -2.13
CA ALA A 17 -17.79 19.84 -1.74
C ALA A 17 -18.37 20.60 -2.93
N VAL A 18 -17.55 20.95 -3.94
CA VAL A 18 -18.03 21.59 -5.17
C VAL A 18 -18.95 20.64 -5.94
N MET A 19 -18.58 19.37 -6.11
CA MET A 19 -19.40 18.36 -6.77
C MET A 19 -20.74 18.16 -6.03
N LEU A 20 -20.73 18.03 -4.70
CA LEU A 20 -21.95 17.89 -3.90
C LEU A 20 -22.83 19.14 -3.97
N LEU A 21 -22.24 20.34 -3.96
CA LEU A 21 -22.99 21.59 -4.08
C LEU A 21 -23.70 21.66 -5.44
N LEU A 22 -23.02 21.29 -6.51
CA LEU A 22 -23.64 21.21 -7.84
C LEU A 22 -24.76 20.17 -7.90
N VAL A 23 -24.56 18.98 -7.33
CA VAL A 23 -25.59 17.94 -7.28
C VAL A 23 -26.83 18.41 -6.51
N TYR A 24 -26.67 18.97 -5.31
CA TYR A 24 -27.80 19.42 -4.49
C TYR A 24 -28.37 20.79 -4.89
N SER A 25 -27.65 21.59 -5.69
CA SER A 25 -28.18 22.86 -6.20
C SER A 25 -29.42 22.65 -7.08
N GLY A 26 -29.52 21.51 -7.77
CA GLY A 26 -30.66 21.15 -8.60
C GLY A 26 -31.99 21.13 -7.83
N ASP A 27 -31.96 20.64 -6.57
CA ASP A 27 -33.14 20.60 -5.69
C ASP A 27 -33.61 22.01 -5.29
N VAL A 28 -32.67 22.93 -5.08
CA VAL A 28 -32.95 24.33 -4.71
C VAL A 28 -33.62 25.08 -5.86
N PHE A 29 -33.30 24.74 -7.10
CA PHE A 29 -33.92 25.34 -8.29
C PHE A 29 -35.20 24.62 -8.74
N HIS A 30 -35.75 23.69 -7.94
CA HIS A 30 -36.99 22.95 -8.23
C HIS A 30 -37.01 22.23 -9.58
N ARG A 31 -35.83 21.87 -10.10
CA ARG A 31 -35.69 21.15 -11.36
C ARG A 31 -35.37 19.71 -11.02
N GLN A 32 -36.10 18.74 -11.60
CA GLN A 32 -35.80 17.32 -11.50
C GLN A 32 -34.42 17.05 -12.11
N SER A 33 -33.39 17.20 -11.29
CA SER A 33 -32.01 17.08 -11.70
C SER A 33 -31.58 15.70 -11.29
N ASP A 34 -31.46 14.78 -12.25
CA ASP A 34 -30.91 13.46 -11.96
C ASP A 34 -29.51 13.64 -11.36
N PRO A 35 -29.24 13.14 -10.14
CA PRO A 35 -27.97 13.37 -9.44
C PRO A 35 -26.76 12.86 -10.23
N LEU A 36 -26.98 11.88 -11.12
CA LEU A 36 -25.98 11.37 -12.06
C LEU A 36 -25.62 12.41 -13.13
N ASN A 37 -26.61 13.07 -13.73
CA ASN A 37 -26.37 14.12 -14.73
C ASN A 37 -25.65 15.33 -14.11
N ALA A 38 -26.07 15.75 -12.91
CA ALA A 38 -25.41 16.83 -12.19
C ALA A 38 -23.94 16.50 -11.86
N LEU A 39 -23.66 15.25 -11.47
CA LEU A 39 -22.29 14.78 -11.24
C LEU A 39 -21.45 14.79 -12.52
N CYS A 40 -21.99 14.32 -13.65
CA CYS A 40 -21.29 14.37 -14.95
C CYS A 40 -20.95 15.81 -15.35
N ILE A 41 -21.89 16.75 -15.16
CA ILE A 41 -21.63 18.19 -15.42
C ILE A 41 -20.53 18.72 -14.50
N ALA A 42 -20.54 18.36 -13.22
CA ALA A 42 -19.50 18.77 -12.27
C ALA A 42 -18.11 18.23 -12.65
N VAL A 43 -18.03 16.96 -13.05
CA VAL A 43 -16.80 16.32 -13.52
C VAL A 43 -16.30 17.00 -14.79
N LEU A 44 -17.17 17.23 -15.78
CA LEU A 44 -16.83 17.91 -17.04
C LEU A 44 -16.39 19.36 -16.82
N ALA A 45 -17.05 20.09 -15.92
CA ALA A 45 -16.67 21.47 -15.60
C ALA A 45 -15.27 21.52 -14.96
N LEU A 46 -14.97 20.57 -14.05
CA LEU A 46 -13.66 20.51 -13.39
C LEU A 46 -12.56 20.05 -14.35
N THR A 47 -12.78 19.02 -15.16
CA THR A 47 -11.78 18.54 -16.14
C THR A 47 -11.60 19.49 -17.32
N GLY A 48 -12.62 20.25 -17.70
CA GLY A 48 -12.53 21.27 -18.76
C GLY A 48 -11.56 22.40 -18.42
N THR A 49 -11.40 22.74 -17.14
CA THR A 49 -10.40 23.74 -16.71
C THR A 49 -8.98 23.17 -16.66
N ARG A 50 -8.82 21.88 -16.35
CA ARG A 50 -7.52 21.19 -16.25
C ARG A 50 -7.66 19.71 -16.65
N PRO A 51 -7.36 19.32 -17.90
CA PRO A 51 -7.57 17.95 -18.38
C PRO A 51 -6.69 16.93 -17.64
N TYR A 52 -5.53 17.34 -17.12
CA TYR A 52 -4.63 16.49 -16.34
C TYR A 52 -5.22 15.98 -15.00
N LEU A 53 -6.37 16.52 -14.56
CA LEU A 53 -7.03 16.08 -13.33
C LEU A 53 -7.50 14.63 -13.36
N ILE A 54 -7.78 14.07 -14.56
CA ILE A 54 -8.27 12.69 -14.73
C ILE A 54 -7.24 11.66 -14.25
N GLY A 55 -5.95 11.96 -14.35
CA GLY A 55 -4.88 11.08 -13.86
C GLY A 55 -4.62 11.17 -12.34
N SER A 56 -5.24 12.13 -11.64
CA SER A 56 -4.99 12.33 -10.21
C SER A 56 -5.89 11.43 -9.35
N ALA A 57 -5.26 10.62 -8.49
CA ALA A 57 -5.94 9.74 -7.54
C ALA A 57 -7.01 10.49 -6.72
N SER A 58 -6.69 11.68 -6.22
CA SER A 58 -7.60 12.50 -5.41
C SER A 58 -8.85 12.98 -6.17
N PHE A 59 -8.78 13.17 -7.49
CA PHE A 59 -9.96 13.53 -8.30
C PHE A 59 -10.91 12.35 -8.42
N LEU A 60 -10.38 11.19 -8.81
CA LEU A 60 -11.16 9.98 -9.03
C LEU A 60 -11.78 9.48 -7.73
N LEU A 61 -11.03 9.52 -6.62
CA LEU A 61 -11.54 9.16 -5.29
C LEU A 61 -12.70 10.08 -4.86
N SER A 62 -12.58 11.39 -5.10
CA SER A 62 -13.64 12.36 -4.82
C SER A 62 -14.88 12.12 -5.69
N ALA A 63 -14.71 11.93 -7.00
CA ALA A 63 -15.83 11.68 -7.92
C ALA A 63 -16.56 10.37 -7.60
N ALA A 64 -15.81 9.30 -7.36
CA ALA A 64 -16.36 8.00 -6.94
C ALA A 64 -17.07 8.09 -5.58
N GLY A 65 -16.53 8.86 -4.63
CA GLY A 65 -17.16 9.09 -3.33
C GLY A 65 -18.49 9.82 -3.44
N VAL A 66 -18.58 10.88 -4.26
CA VAL A 66 -19.83 11.59 -4.50
C VAL A 66 -20.85 10.72 -5.24
N PHE A 67 -20.41 9.92 -6.22
CA PHE A 67 -21.28 8.94 -6.88
C PHE A 67 -21.83 7.90 -5.90
N ALA A 68 -20.99 7.36 -5.00
CA ALA A 68 -21.40 6.40 -3.99
C ALA A 68 -22.50 6.96 -3.07
N VAL A 69 -22.32 8.20 -2.60
CA VAL A 69 -23.24 8.85 -1.65
C VAL A 69 -24.50 9.37 -2.31
N ALA A 70 -24.38 10.08 -3.44
CA ALA A 70 -25.49 10.80 -4.06
C ALA A 70 -26.34 9.92 -5.00
N VAL A 71 -25.77 8.85 -5.55
CA VAL A 71 -26.47 7.99 -6.53
C VAL A 71 -26.61 6.58 -6.01
N ALA A 72 -25.51 5.89 -5.68
CA ALA A 72 -25.55 4.45 -5.38
C ALA A 72 -26.28 4.13 -4.06
N ALA A 73 -25.98 4.86 -2.98
CA ALA A 73 -26.61 4.66 -1.68
C ALA A 73 -28.14 4.88 -1.67
N PRO A 74 -28.69 6.01 -2.19
CA PRO A 74 -30.13 6.21 -2.23
C PRO A 74 -30.83 5.24 -3.18
N TRP A 75 -30.21 4.86 -4.31
CA TRP A 75 -30.79 3.89 -5.25
C TRP A 75 -30.93 2.49 -4.64
N LEU A 76 -29.90 2.00 -3.94
CA LEU A 76 -29.95 0.69 -3.29
C LEU A 76 -30.93 0.66 -2.11
N THR A 77 -31.04 1.78 -1.39
CA THR A 77 -31.89 1.88 -0.21
C THR A 77 -33.34 2.28 -0.51
N ALA A 78 -33.68 2.58 -1.77
CA ALA A 78 -35.02 2.97 -2.21
C ALA A 78 -36.07 1.86 -2.07
N HIS A 79 -35.65 0.59 -2.17
CA HIS A 79 -36.54 -0.58 -2.13
C HIS A 79 -36.73 -1.15 -0.71
N PHE A 80 -36.09 -0.56 0.31
CA PHE A 80 -36.23 -1.03 1.69
C PHE A 80 -37.42 -0.34 2.39
N PRO A 81 -38.43 -1.10 2.85
CA PRO A 81 -39.55 -0.54 3.60
C PRO A 81 -39.07 -0.05 4.98
N VAL A 82 -39.33 1.22 5.29
CA VAL A 82 -38.82 1.91 6.49
C VAL A 82 -39.87 1.93 7.60
N ASP A 83 -40.42 0.78 7.94
CA ASP A 83 -41.57 0.73 8.86
C ASP A 83 -41.17 0.59 10.34
N THR A 84 -39.90 0.23 10.63
CA THR A 84 -39.44 0.01 12.01
C THR A 84 -38.02 0.55 12.25
N LEU A 85 -37.74 0.96 13.50
CA LEU A 85 -36.44 1.44 13.99
C LEU A 85 -35.23 0.53 13.60
N PRO A 86 -35.30 -0.81 13.74
CA PRO A 86 -34.22 -1.69 13.27
C PRO A 86 -34.02 -1.69 11.75
N LYS A 87 -35.09 -1.53 10.95
CA LYS A 87 -34.97 -1.40 9.49
C LYS A 87 -34.32 -0.08 9.07
N ARG A 88 -34.48 0.99 9.86
CA ARG A 88 -33.82 2.29 9.63
C ARG A 88 -32.31 2.21 9.91
N ILE A 89 -31.91 1.49 10.95
CA ILE A 89 -30.50 1.22 11.25
C ILE A 89 -29.88 0.35 10.15
N LEU A 90 -30.59 -0.70 9.72
CA LEU A 90 -30.15 -1.56 8.61
C LEU A 90 -29.99 -0.76 7.31
N LYS A 91 -30.92 0.15 7.00
CA LYS A 91 -30.81 1.06 5.85
C LYS A 91 -29.55 1.93 5.92
N GLY A 92 -29.23 2.48 7.10
CA GLY A 92 -28.01 3.24 7.34
C GLY A 92 -26.74 2.41 7.18
N LEU A 93 -26.73 1.17 7.69
CA LEU A 93 -25.61 0.23 7.54
C LEU A 93 -25.38 -0.16 6.09
N VAL A 94 -26.44 -0.45 5.32
CA VAL A 94 -26.36 -0.76 3.89
C VAL A 94 -25.87 0.44 3.09
N ALA A 95 -26.37 1.65 3.37
CA ALA A 95 -25.85 2.86 2.73
C ALA A 95 -24.37 3.10 3.05
N SER A 96 -23.96 2.87 4.30
CA SER A 96 -22.58 3.05 4.76
C SER A 96 -21.62 1.98 4.23
N SER A 97 -22.09 0.78 3.88
CA SER A 97 -21.24 -0.29 3.35
C SER A 97 -20.99 -0.17 1.84
N VAL A 98 -21.93 0.41 1.08
CA VAL A 98 -21.79 0.65 -0.37
C VAL A 98 -20.61 1.56 -0.68
N ILE A 99 -20.37 2.58 0.15
CA ILE A 99 -19.33 3.59 -0.07
C ILE A 99 -17.93 2.96 -0.04
N PRO A 100 -17.51 2.24 1.02
CA PRO A 100 -16.28 1.47 1.03
C PRO A 100 -16.16 0.45 -0.10
N VAL A 101 -17.23 -0.30 -0.41
CA VAL A 101 -17.18 -1.33 -1.47
C VAL A 101 -16.86 -0.72 -2.84
N LEU A 102 -17.40 0.48 -3.11
CA LEU A 102 -17.17 1.18 -4.37
C LEU A 102 -15.81 1.89 -4.43
N LEU A 103 -15.31 2.37 -3.29
CA LEU A 103 -14.02 3.07 -3.20
C LEU A 103 -12.83 2.11 -3.05
N MET A 104 -13.04 0.93 -2.47
CA MET A 104 -12.02 -0.09 -2.24
C MET A 104 -11.19 -0.47 -3.47
N PRO A 105 -11.74 -0.69 -4.69
CA PRO A 105 -10.91 -1.01 -5.85
C PRO A 105 -10.05 0.20 -6.27
N LEU A 106 -10.57 1.42 -6.15
CA LEU A 106 -9.80 2.64 -6.40
C LEU A 106 -8.67 2.80 -5.39
N CYS A 107 -8.95 2.55 -4.11
CA CYS A 107 -7.94 2.58 -3.07
C CYS A 107 -6.87 1.50 -3.29
N ALA A 108 -7.27 0.28 -3.68
CA ALA A 108 -6.33 -0.80 -3.99
C ALA A 108 -5.44 -0.46 -5.19
N CYS A 109 -5.97 0.17 -6.24
CA CYS A 109 -5.17 0.58 -7.40
C CYS A 109 -4.15 1.68 -7.09
N TYR A 110 -4.50 2.64 -6.23
CA TYR A 110 -3.65 3.81 -5.98
C TYR A 110 -2.75 3.69 -4.75
N PHE A 111 -3.22 2.97 -3.73
CA PHE A 111 -2.52 2.84 -2.45
C PHE A 111 -2.03 1.41 -2.18
N GLN A 112 -2.36 0.43 -3.04
CA GLN A 112 -1.99 -1.00 -2.87
C GLN A 112 -2.33 -1.57 -1.50
N GLU A 113 -3.31 -0.97 -0.83
CA GLU A 113 -3.77 -1.32 0.51
C GLU A 113 -5.29 -1.44 0.48
N ALA A 114 -5.83 -2.53 1.05
CA ALA A 114 -7.24 -2.58 1.41
C ALA A 114 -7.38 -2.59 2.92
N SER A 115 -8.06 -1.56 3.42
CA SER A 115 -8.50 -1.53 4.80
C SER A 115 -9.82 -2.30 4.96
N LEU A 116 -9.76 -3.57 5.37
CA LEU A 116 -10.94 -4.41 5.65
C LEU A 116 -11.80 -3.84 6.78
N LEU A 117 -11.18 -3.10 7.70
CA LEU A 117 -11.87 -2.41 8.80
C LEU A 117 -12.48 -1.06 8.40
N SER A 118 -12.23 -0.56 7.18
CA SER A 118 -12.73 0.74 6.71
C SER A 118 -14.25 0.90 6.81
N PRO A 119 -15.10 -0.07 6.42
CA PRO A 119 -16.55 0.07 6.54
C PRO A 119 -17.03 0.19 7.98
N LEU A 120 -16.47 -0.62 8.87
CA LEU A 120 -16.85 -0.68 10.29
C LEU A 120 -16.35 0.56 11.04
N SER A 121 -15.09 0.94 10.79
CA SER A 121 -14.47 2.14 11.36
C SER A 121 -15.19 3.39 10.88
N ASN A 122 -15.46 3.53 9.58
CA ASN A 122 -16.18 4.71 9.07
C ASN A 122 -17.59 4.82 9.65
N PHE A 123 -18.30 3.71 9.89
CA PHE A 123 -19.64 3.76 10.50
C PHE A 123 -19.63 4.33 11.94
N LEU A 124 -18.60 4.05 12.74
CA LEU A 124 -18.43 4.66 14.07
C LEU A 124 -17.82 6.07 13.97
N VAL A 125 -16.76 6.24 13.18
CA VAL A 125 -15.98 7.47 13.14
C VAL A 125 -16.76 8.61 12.49
N LEU A 126 -17.55 8.37 11.43
CA LEU A 126 -18.33 9.42 10.75
C LEU A 126 -19.30 10.17 11.67
N PRO A 127 -20.21 9.52 12.44
CA PRO A 127 -21.12 10.23 13.32
C PRO A 127 -20.40 10.96 14.46
N LEU A 128 -19.32 10.37 15.00
CA LEU A 128 -18.46 11.01 15.99
C LEU A 128 -17.79 12.27 15.45
N CYS A 129 -17.23 12.21 14.23
CA CYS A 129 -16.66 13.35 13.53
C CYS A 129 -17.70 14.44 13.23
N MET A 130 -18.90 14.05 12.81
CA MET A 130 -20.01 14.99 12.57
C MET A 130 -20.44 15.70 13.86
N ALA A 131 -20.52 14.97 14.98
CA ALA A 131 -20.83 15.55 16.29
C ALA A 131 -19.72 16.50 16.77
N ALA A 132 -18.45 16.13 16.61
CA ALA A 132 -17.31 16.98 16.94
C ALA A 132 -17.30 18.27 16.09
N MET A 133 -17.63 18.14 14.80
CA MET A 133 -17.77 19.27 13.89
C MET A 133 -18.92 20.20 14.26
N LEU A 134 -20.10 19.67 14.61
CA LEU A 134 -21.21 20.47 15.10
C LEU A 134 -20.84 21.24 16.37
N CYS A 135 -20.08 20.61 17.27
CA CYS A 135 -19.57 21.27 18.46
C CYS A 135 -18.60 22.40 18.10
N GLY A 136 -17.66 22.16 17.19
CA GLY A 136 -16.72 23.17 16.70
C GLY A 136 -17.41 24.35 16.01
N LEU A 137 -18.45 24.08 15.21
CA LEU A 137 -19.28 25.12 14.60
C LEU A 137 -20.04 25.93 15.66
N GLY A 138 -20.55 25.28 16.71
CA GLY A 138 -21.19 25.98 17.83
C GLY A 138 -20.22 26.91 18.58
N VAL A 139 -18.96 26.51 18.75
CA VAL A 139 -17.90 27.38 19.31
C VAL A 139 -17.61 28.57 18.40
N PHE A 140 -17.56 28.35 17.08
CA PHE A 140 -17.37 29.42 16.11
C PHE A 140 -18.52 30.44 16.12
N LEU A 141 -19.76 29.97 16.14
CA LEU A 141 -20.97 30.83 16.15
C LEU A 141 -21.14 31.60 17.46
N THR A 142 -20.62 31.09 18.57
CA THR A 142 -20.64 31.79 19.87
C THR A 142 -19.52 32.84 19.99
N GLY A 143 -18.67 33.02 18.97
CA GLY A 143 -17.63 34.04 18.95
C GLY A 143 -16.58 33.89 20.05
N GLY A 144 -16.45 32.69 20.64
CA GLY A 144 -15.54 32.46 21.77
C GLY A 144 -16.08 32.90 23.13
N TRP A 145 -17.39 33.12 23.29
CA TRP A 145 -18.00 33.40 24.59
C TRP A 145 -17.72 32.27 25.59
N SER A 146 -16.84 32.53 26.55
CA SER A 146 -16.19 31.51 27.38
C SER A 146 -17.15 30.56 28.09
N VAL A 147 -18.31 31.05 28.56
CA VAL A 147 -19.28 30.23 29.32
C VAL A 147 -20.00 29.20 28.44
N ALA A 148 -20.29 29.54 27.18
CA ALA A 148 -20.94 28.65 26.24
C ALA A 148 -19.92 27.83 25.45
N ALA A 149 -18.78 28.41 25.07
CA ALA A 149 -17.74 27.74 24.30
C ALA A 149 -17.03 26.63 25.08
N LEU A 150 -16.80 26.79 26.39
CA LEU A 150 -16.03 25.82 27.20
C LEU A 150 -16.67 24.42 27.28
N PRO A 151 -17.99 24.24 27.55
CA PRO A 151 -18.60 22.91 27.53
C PRO A 151 -18.60 22.28 26.14
N LEU A 152 -18.85 23.07 25.08
CA LEU A 152 -18.79 22.58 23.70
C LEU A 152 -17.37 22.16 23.29
N LEU A 153 -16.34 22.91 23.71
CA LEU A 153 -14.94 22.59 23.43
C LEU A 153 -14.50 21.32 24.17
N ARG A 154 -14.93 21.13 25.43
CA ARG A 154 -14.68 19.90 26.19
C ARG A 154 -15.34 18.69 25.54
N LEU A 155 -16.58 18.84 25.08
CA LEU A 155 -17.29 17.78 24.36
C LEU A 155 -16.60 17.45 23.03
N ALA A 156 -16.21 18.47 22.25
CA ALA A 156 -15.45 18.27 21.02
C ALA A 156 -14.11 17.57 21.29
N GLY A 157 -13.38 17.99 22.32
CA GLY A 157 -12.12 17.37 22.73
C GLY A 157 -12.28 15.91 23.16
N PHE A 158 -13.34 15.60 23.90
CA PHE A 158 -13.69 14.21 24.24
C PHE A 158 -13.97 13.37 22.99
N LEU A 159 -14.82 13.88 22.09
CA LEU A 159 -15.14 13.20 20.83
C LEU A 159 -13.89 12.97 19.97
N CYS A 160 -13.02 13.97 19.83
CA CYS A 160 -11.76 13.82 19.10
C CYS A 160 -10.83 12.79 19.73
N ARG A 161 -10.72 12.75 21.07
CA ARG A 161 -9.94 11.72 21.77
C ARG A 161 -10.50 10.33 21.52
N THR A 162 -11.81 10.15 21.61
CA THR A 162 -12.44 8.85 21.30
C THR A 162 -12.21 8.41 19.86
N VAL A 163 -12.20 9.35 18.90
CA VAL A 163 -11.86 9.05 17.49
C VAL A 163 -10.40 8.62 17.36
N LEU A 164 -9.47 9.30 18.05
CA LEU A 164 -8.04 8.94 18.02
C LEU A 164 -7.76 7.59 18.69
N GLU A 165 -8.42 7.30 19.81
CA GLU A 165 -8.32 6.01 20.51
C GLU A 165 -8.93 4.86 19.71
N LEU A 166 -10.08 5.09 19.05
CA LEU A 166 -10.65 4.12 18.12
C LEU A 166 -9.73 3.91 16.91
N GLY A 167 -9.12 4.99 16.40
CA GLY A 167 -8.16 4.92 15.30
C GLY A 167 -6.92 4.12 15.66
N SER A 168 -6.32 4.35 16.83
CA SER A 168 -5.15 3.61 17.30
C SER A 168 -5.49 2.16 17.64
N TRP A 169 -6.67 1.89 18.20
CA TRP A 169 -7.16 0.54 18.42
C TRP A 169 -7.37 -0.22 17.10
N CYS A 170 -7.98 0.42 16.10
CA CYS A 170 -8.12 -0.14 14.76
C CYS A 170 -6.76 -0.34 14.06
N ALA A 171 -5.78 0.55 14.28
CA ALA A 171 -4.43 0.41 13.74
C ALA A 171 -3.64 -0.71 14.42
N GLY A 172 -3.84 -0.93 15.72
CA GLY A 172 -3.22 -2.04 16.46
C GLY A 172 -3.74 -3.42 16.05
N LEU A 173 -4.95 -3.48 15.49
CA LEU A 173 -5.46 -4.68 14.81
C LEU A 173 -4.72 -4.83 13.47
N HIS A 174 -3.62 -5.59 13.47
CA HIS A 174 -2.82 -5.96 12.29
C HIS A 174 -3.61 -6.67 11.17
N VAL A 175 -4.90 -6.93 11.39
CA VAL A 175 -5.87 -7.48 10.42
C VAL A 175 -6.51 -6.37 9.56
N GLY A 176 -6.30 -5.10 9.93
CA GLY A 176 -7.01 -3.96 9.38
C GLY A 176 -6.58 -3.54 7.98
N VAL A 177 -5.28 -3.59 7.68
CA VAL A 177 -4.68 -3.17 6.40
C VAL A 177 -3.99 -4.39 5.80
N VAL A 178 -4.53 -4.89 4.70
CA VAL A 178 -3.88 -5.96 3.94
C VAL A 178 -3.22 -5.30 2.73
N PRO A 179 -1.88 -5.36 2.61
CA PRO A 179 -1.21 -4.94 1.39
C PRO A 179 -1.66 -5.89 0.27
N LEU A 180 -2.29 -5.35 -0.77
CA LEU A 180 -2.61 -6.14 -1.96
C LEU A 180 -1.45 -6.01 -2.92
N GLY A 181 -0.77 -7.14 -3.13
CA GLY A 181 0.19 -7.22 -4.21
C GLY A 181 -0.47 -6.91 -5.56
N ASP A 182 0.31 -6.45 -6.54
CA ASP A 182 -0.19 -6.11 -7.89
C ASP A 182 -1.05 -7.24 -8.51
N SER A 183 -0.71 -8.50 -8.23
CA SER A 183 -1.45 -9.68 -8.70
C SER A 183 -2.88 -9.78 -8.16
N TYR A 184 -3.20 -9.12 -7.05
CA TYR A 184 -4.52 -9.16 -6.39
C TYR A 184 -5.40 -7.92 -6.66
N VAL A 185 -4.82 -6.84 -7.20
CA VAL A 185 -5.56 -5.61 -7.53
C VAL A 185 -6.57 -5.83 -8.66
N LEU A 186 -6.15 -6.51 -9.73
CA LEU A 186 -7.00 -6.83 -10.88
C LEU A 186 -8.20 -7.75 -10.52
N PRO A 187 -8.05 -8.87 -9.79
CA PRO A 187 -9.19 -9.68 -9.36
C PRO A 187 -10.12 -8.93 -8.42
N LEU A 188 -9.59 -8.07 -7.54
CA LEU A 188 -10.41 -7.24 -6.66
C LEU A 188 -11.24 -6.23 -7.45
N CYS A 189 -10.62 -5.55 -8.42
CA CYS A 189 -11.33 -4.63 -9.32
C CYS A 189 -12.44 -5.35 -10.09
N LEU A 190 -12.16 -6.53 -10.62
CA LEU A 190 -13.15 -7.34 -11.32
C LEU A 190 -14.30 -7.77 -10.38
N LEU A 191 -14.00 -8.16 -9.14
CA LEU A 191 -15.01 -8.47 -8.13
C LEU A 191 -15.89 -7.25 -7.81
N CYS A 192 -15.30 -6.06 -7.65
CA CYS A 192 -16.05 -4.83 -7.38
C CYS A 192 -16.91 -4.40 -8.57
N VAL A 193 -16.42 -4.51 -9.81
CA VAL A 193 -17.21 -4.29 -11.02
C VAL A 193 -18.34 -5.31 -11.10
N LEU A 194 -18.08 -6.56 -10.74
CA LEU A 194 -19.09 -7.60 -10.63
C LEU A 194 -20.19 -7.21 -9.65
N LEU A 195 -19.82 -6.84 -8.42
CA LEU A 195 -20.74 -6.44 -7.37
C LEU A 195 -21.54 -5.20 -7.77
N ALA A 196 -20.93 -4.25 -8.48
CA ALA A 196 -21.65 -3.12 -9.04
C ALA A 196 -22.69 -3.57 -10.08
N LEU A 197 -22.30 -4.39 -11.05
CA LEU A 197 -23.23 -4.98 -12.04
C LEU A 197 -24.34 -5.80 -11.36
N CYS A 198 -24.02 -6.50 -10.29
CA CYS A 198 -24.96 -7.24 -9.47
C CYS A 198 -25.99 -6.30 -8.82
N VAL A 199 -25.51 -5.25 -8.17
CA VAL A 199 -26.38 -4.26 -7.52
C VAL A 199 -27.30 -3.59 -8.56
N PHE A 200 -26.78 -3.19 -9.73
CA PHE A 200 -27.54 -2.50 -10.76
C PHE A 200 -28.44 -3.41 -11.63
N GLY A 201 -28.20 -4.73 -11.66
CA GLY A 201 -28.87 -5.71 -12.53
C GLY A 201 -30.16 -6.35 -11.97
N PHE A 202 -30.86 -5.70 -11.04
CA PHE A 202 -31.97 -6.31 -10.28
C PHE A 202 -33.26 -6.52 -11.12
N ARG A 203 -33.30 -7.57 -11.97
CA ARG A 203 -34.53 -8.18 -12.51
C ARG A 203 -34.46 -9.71 -12.58
N ARG A 204 -35.59 -10.35 -12.25
CA ARG A 204 -35.79 -11.81 -12.02
C ARG A 204 -35.45 -12.72 -13.22
N GLU A 205 -35.39 -12.17 -14.44
CA GLU A 205 -35.07 -12.91 -15.67
C GLU A 205 -33.57 -13.07 -15.96
N GLN A 206 -32.69 -12.38 -15.24
CA GLN A 206 -31.26 -12.32 -15.59
C GLN A 206 -30.41 -13.46 -15.01
N ARG A 207 -30.99 -14.52 -14.42
CA ARG A 207 -30.28 -15.63 -13.73
C ARG A 207 -29.13 -16.24 -14.56
N ARG A 208 -29.24 -16.22 -15.90
CA ARG A 208 -28.18 -16.68 -16.83
C ARG A 208 -26.99 -15.72 -16.90
N VAL A 209 -27.25 -14.41 -16.86
CA VAL A 209 -26.21 -13.36 -16.79
C VAL A 209 -25.45 -13.47 -15.46
N TRP A 210 -26.16 -13.73 -14.36
CA TRP A 210 -25.55 -13.98 -13.04
C TRP A 210 -24.67 -15.23 -13.01
N ALA A 211 -25.10 -16.30 -13.69
CA ALA A 211 -24.30 -17.52 -13.81
C ALA A 211 -23.04 -17.30 -14.65
N SER A 212 -23.11 -16.55 -15.77
CA SER A 212 -21.93 -16.24 -16.59
C SER A 212 -20.95 -15.29 -15.88
N ILE A 213 -21.48 -14.32 -15.14
CA ILE A 213 -20.73 -13.37 -14.30
C ILE A 213 -20.00 -14.12 -13.17
N GLY A 214 -20.71 -14.99 -12.43
CA GLY A 214 -20.11 -15.83 -11.40
C GLY A 214 -19.07 -16.80 -11.94
N LEU A 215 -19.32 -17.40 -13.11
CA LEU A 215 -18.35 -18.27 -13.81
C LEU A 215 -17.09 -17.50 -14.19
N THR A 216 -17.23 -16.27 -14.68
CA THR A 216 -16.08 -15.43 -15.09
C THR A 216 -15.21 -15.06 -13.88
N VAL A 217 -15.82 -14.71 -12.74
CA VAL A 217 -15.07 -14.44 -11.50
C VAL A 217 -14.43 -15.70 -10.95
N MET A 218 -15.12 -16.83 -10.98
CA MET A 218 -14.55 -18.10 -10.56
C MET A 218 -13.35 -18.48 -11.45
N LEU A 219 -13.47 -18.37 -12.77
CA LEU A 219 -12.36 -18.59 -13.71
C LEU A 219 -11.19 -17.64 -13.42
N PHE A 220 -11.47 -16.36 -13.22
CA PHE A 220 -10.44 -15.36 -12.94
C PHE A 220 -9.76 -15.60 -11.59
N TRP A 221 -10.51 -15.98 -10.55
CA TRP A 221 -9.98 -16.36 -9.24
C TRP A 221 -9.08 -17.59 -9.33
N ASN A 222 -9.46 -18.60 -10.12
CA ASN A 222 -8.64 -19.78 -10.35
C ASN A 222 -7.36 -19.45 -11.13
N VAL A 223 -7.43 -18.57 -12.14
CA VAL A 223 -6.25 -18.11 -12.87
C VAL A 223 -5.31 -17.32 -11.96
N SER A 224 -5.84 -16.41 -11.14
CA SER A 224 -5.04 -15.65 -10.17
C SER A 224 -4.37 -16.56 -9.14
N LEU A 225 -5.10 -17.53 -8.58
CA LEU A 225 -4.54 -18.56 -7.70
C LEU A 225 -3.45 -19.39 -8.40
N PHE A 226 -3.67 -19.77 -9.66
CA PHE A 226 -2.71 -20.55 -10.43
C PHE A 226 -1.42 -19.76 -10.69
N VAL A 227 -1.52 -18.46 -11.04
CA VAL A 227 -0.37 -17.56 -11.18
C VAL A 227 0.36 -17.40 -9.84
N SER A 228 -0.36 -17.18 -8.73
CA SER A 228 0.28 -17.12 -7.40
C SER A 228 0.99 -18.42 -7.02
N LEU A 229 0.46 -19.59 -7.41
CA LEU A 229 1.10 -20.89 -7.18
C LEU A 229 2.36 -21.09 -8.04
N LEU A 230 2.37 -20.55 -9.27
CA LEU A 230 3.54 -20.55 -10.14
C LEU A 230 4.65 -19.63 -9.61
N GLU A 231 4.27 -18.43 -9.14
CA GLU A 231 5.23 -17.45 -8.58
C GLU A 231 5.84 -17.90 -7.24
N ARG A 232 5.22 -18.83 -6.50
CA ARG A 232 5.77 -19.35 -5.23
C ARG A 232 7.14 -20.02 -5.37
N ASN A 233 7.47 -20.53 -6.56
CA ASN A 233 8.78 -21.14 -6.84
C ASN A 233 9.64 -20.23 -7.73
N THR A 234 9.51 -18.92 -7.56
CA THR A 234 10.40 -17.94 -8.18
C THR A 234 11.13 -17.19 -7.08
N LEU A 235 12.46 -17.10 -7.18
CA LEU A 235 13.26 -16.26 -6.30
C LEU A 235 13.25 -14.84 -6.86
N LYS A 236 12.68 -13.90 -6.13
CA LYS A 236 12.70 -12.47 -6.47
C LYS A 236 13.75 -11.77 -5.60
N ILE A 237 14.71 -11.12 -6.23
CA ILE A 237 15.74 -10.30 -5.59
C ILE A 237 15.50 -8.86 -6.03
N ALA A 238 14.89 -8.06 -5.15
CA ALA A 238 14.67 -6.64 -5.38
C ALA A 238 15.81 -5.83 -4.74
N MET A 239 16.46 -5.04 -5.58
CA MET A 239 17.40 -4.01 -5.15
C MET A 239 16.65 -2.71 -5.00
N LEU A 240 16.74 -2.11 -3.81
CA LEU A 240 16.00 -0.92 -3.45
C LEU A 240 16.94 0.09 -2.82
N GLY A 241 17.00 1.30 -3.36
CA GLY A 241 17.81 2.35 -2.78
C GLY A 241 18.05 3.54 -3.70
N LYS A 242 18.84 4.50 -3.21
CA LYS A 242 19.14 5.73 -3.93
C LYS A 242 20.63 6.05 -3.81
N GLY A 243 21.29 6.21 -4.95
CA GLY A 243 22.72 6.51 -5.01
C GLY A 243 23.56 5.32 -4.57
N ASN A 244 24.41 5.52 -3.55
CA ASN A 244 25.30 4.47 -3.04
C ASN A 244 24.65 3.56 -1.99
N ALA A 245 23.43 3.87 -1.56
CA ALA A 245 22.70 3.04 -0.61
C ALA A 245 21.87 2.00 -1.35
N CYS A 246 22.00 0.74 -0.95
CA CYS A 246 21.31 -0.42 -1.50
C CYS A 246 20.84 -1.33 -0.36
N THR A 247 19.55 -1.59 -0.34
CA THR A 247 18.91 -2.59 0.49
C THR A 247 18.38 -3.69 -0.44
N LEU A 248 18.68 -4.94 -0.10
CA LEU A 248 18.21 -6.10 -0.86
C LEU A 248 16.98 -6.68 -0.17
N VAL A 249 15.95 -6.98 -0.95
CA VAL A 249 14.78 -7.73 -0.50
C VAL A 249 14.73 -9.02 -1.30
N ILE A 250 14.83 -10.14 -0.60
CA ILE A 250 14.85 -11.47 -1.19
C ILE A 250 13.54 -12.15 -0.81
N THR A 251 12.74 -12.50 -1.81
CA THR A 251 11.44 -13.14 -1.62
C THR A 251 11.41 -14.46 -2.39
N CYS A 252 11.05 -15.54 -1.72
CA CYS A 252 10.81 -16.83 -2.36
C CYS A 252 9.67 -17.56 -1.66
N GLY A 253 8.57 -17.80 -2.38
CA GLY A 253 7.34 -18.32 -1.78
C GLY A 253 6.79 -17.37 -0.72
N ASP A 254 6.55 -17.89 0.49
CA ASP A 254 6.08 -17.10 1.63
C ASP A 254 7.24 -16.54 2.49
N GLN A 255 8.50 -16.77 2.09
CA GLN A 255 9.68 -16.32 2.85
C GLN A 255 10.24 -15.02 2.30
N THR A 256 10.41 -14.02 3.16
CA THR A 256 10.98 -12.71 2.80
C THR A 256 12.09 -12.28 3.76
N ASP A 257 13.26 -12.05 3.21
CA ASP A 257 14.43 -11.55 3.92
C ASP A 257 14.83 -10.16 3.40
N VAL A 258 15.10 -9.24 4.31
CA VAL A 258 15.52 -7.87 4.00
C VAL A 258 16.94 -7.65 4.53
N LEU A 259 17.87 -7.24 3.68
CA LEU A 259 19.27 -7.04 4.01
C LEU A 259 19.68 -5.61 3.68
N ASP A 260 19.87 -4.79 4.71
CA ASP A 260 20.44 -3.44 4.57
C ASP A 260 21.96 -3.50 4.73
N LEU A 261 22.64 -3.58 3.57
CA LEU A 261 24.07 -3.82 3.48
C LEU A 261 24.90 -2.53 3.51
N THR A 262 24.33 -1.42 3.03
CA THR A 262 25.02 -0.12 2.97
C THR A 262 24.73 0.79 4.15
N GLY A 263 23.66 0.48 4.91
CA GLY A 263 23.27 1.21 6.11
C GLY A 263 22.66 2.60 5.86
N GLY A 264 22.34 3.27 6.97
CA GLY A 264 21.90 4.68 6.98
C GLY A 264 20.41 4.90 6.74
N GLY A 265 19.61 3.84 6.57
CA GLY A 265 18.15 3.90 6.57
C GLY A 265 17.50 4.50 5.32
N SER A 266 18.29 4.97 4.35
CA SER A 266 17.78 5.58 3.12
C SER A 266 17.01 4.62 2.21
N GLY A 267 17.22 3.31 2.36
CA GLY A 267 16.46 2.26 1.69
C GLY A 267 15.12 1.92 2.34
N ALA A 268 14.88 2.33 3.60
CA ALA A 268 13.74 1.86 4.38
C ALA A 268 12.38 2.22 3.76
N GLU A 269 12.23 3.44 3.23
CA GLU A 269 11.00 3.86 2.53
C GLU A 269 10.80 3.11 1.20
N TYR A 270 11.89 2.80 0.48
CA TYR A 270 11.79 2.00 -0.74
C TYR A 270 11.38 0.56 -0.45
N VAL A 271 11.91 0.00 0.65
CA VAL A 271 11.55 -1.34 1.14
C VAL A 271 10.08 -1.36 1.56
N SER A 272 9.60 -0.40 2.35
CA SER A 272 8.20 -0.41 2.80
C SER A 272 7.24 -0.36 1.61
N ARG A 273 7.51 0.52 0.62
CA ARG A 273 6.71 0.61 -0.60
C ARG A 273 6.78 -0.66 -1.44
N TYR A 274 7.95 -1.29 -1.56
CA TYR A 274 8.08 -2.55 -2.29
C TYR A 274 7.34 -3.70 -1.60
N LEU A 275 7.43 -3.80 -0.27
CA LEU A 275 6.70 -4.81 0.51
C LEU A 275 5.18 -4.61 0.39
N GLN A 276 4.71 -3.37 0.46
CA GLN A 276 3.31 -3.02 0.20
C GLN A 276 2.87 -3.40 -1.22
N ALA A 277 3.64 -2.99 -2.24
CA ALA A 277 3.36 -3.30 -3.65
C ALA A 277 3.39 -4.80 -3.97
N SER A 278 4.18 -5.56 -3.21
CA SER A 278 4.28 -7.02 -3.35
C SER A 278 3.26 -7.77 -2.49
N GLY A 279 2.47 -7.08 -1.66
CA GLY A 279 1.51 -7.72 -0.75
C GLY A 279 2.15 -8.46 0.41
N ILE A 280 3.39 -8.13 0.76
CA ILE A 280 4.17 -8.80 1.80
C ILE A 280 3.94 -8.09 3.13
N SER A 281 3.21 -8.74 4.04
CA SER A 281 2.93 -8.24 5.40
C SER A 281 3.89 -8.79 6.47
N HIS A 282 4.78 -9.70 6.08
CA HIS A 282 5.63 -10.46 6.98
C HIS A 282 7.07 -10.57 6.45
N VAL A 283 8.04 -10.28 7.30
CA VAL A 283 9.47 -10.38 7.02
C VAL A 283 10.10 -11.35 8.02
N ASP A 284 10.68 -12.44 7.53
CA ASP A 284 11.27 -13.48 8.35
C ASP A 284 12.58 -13.02 9.00
N THR A 285 13.40 -12.28 8.27
CA THR A 285 14.65 -11.75 8.81
C THR A 285 14.99 -10.40 8.21
N LEU A 286 15.25 -9.43 9.08
CA LEU A 286 15.79 -8.12 8.76
C LEU A 286 17.25 -8.08 9.25
N VAL A 287 18.20 -7.92 8.34
CA VAL A 287 19.63 -7.83 8.64
C VAL A 287 20.08 -6.38 8.46
N LEU A 288 20.66 -5.78 9.50
CA LEU A 288 21.19 -4.41 9.46
C LEU A 288 22.70 -4.45 9.68
N ASP A 289 23.48 -4.34 8.60
CA ASP A 289 24.94 -4.47 8.65
C ASP A 289 25.60 -3.15 9.15
N GLN A 290 25.49 -2.09 8.35
CA GLN A 290 26.20 -0.83 8.58
C GLN A 290 25.30 0.26 9.20
N GLN A 291 25.91 1.18 9.96
CA GLN A 291 25.22 2.32 10.60
C GLN A 291 23.94 1.91 11.37
N GLN A 292 24.04 0.86 12.19
CA GLN A 292 22.89 0.15 12.76
C GLN A 292 21.87 1.07 13.42
N TYR A 293 22.31 2.05 14.22
CA TYR A 293 21.40 2.95 14.93
C TYR A 293 20.50 3.77 13.99
N ARG A 294 21.05 4.27 12.88
CA ARG A 294 20.25 5.01 11.88
C ARG A 294 19.33 4.09 11.11
N ALA A 295 19.82 2.90 10.75
CA ALA A 295 19.02 1.90 10.06
C ALA A 295 17.85 1.42 10.95
N MET A 296 18.10 1.09 12.22
CA MET A 296 17.09 0.68 13.20
C MET A 296 15.98 1.71 13.33
N ALA A 297 16.33 3.00 13.47
CA ALA A 297 15.33 4.06 13.56
C ALA A 297 14.49 4.17 12.28
N ALA A 298 15.14 4.19 11.12
CA ALA A 298 14.45 4.31 9.84
C ALA A 298 13.53 3.11 9.54
N PHE A 299 13.98 1.88 9.80
CA PHE A 299 13.17 0.68 9.61
C PHE A 299 12.07 0.55 10.66
N HIS A 300 12.27 1.03 11.89
CA HIS A 300 11.21 1.05 12.89
C HIS A 300 10.03 1.92 12.45
N ASP A 301 10.33 3.08 11.88
CA ASP A 301 9.30 4.00 11.37
C ASP A 301 8.68 3.47 10.07
N ALA A 302 9.48 2.93 9.15
CA ALA A 302 9.02 2.49 7.84
C ALA A 302 8.25 1.16 7.86
N LEU A 303 8.56 0.25 8.79
CA LEU A 303 7.94 -1.09 8.89
C LEU A 303 6.89 -1.19 9.99
N SER A 304 6.21 -0.09 10.31
CA SER A 304 5.20 -0.05 11.39
C SER A 304 4.03 -1.04 11.20
N TYR A 305 3.74 -1.43 9.96
CA TYR A 305 2.65 -2.33 9.59
C TYR A 305 3.12 -3.73 9.15
N VAL A 306 4.43 -3.99 9.15
CA VAL A 306 5.02 -5.24 8.69
C VAL A 306 5.55 -6.01 9.89
N GLN A 307 5.15 -7.26 10.06
CA GLN A 307 5.65 -8.09 11.15
C GLN A 307 7.05 -8.62 10.80
N VAL A 308 8.05 -8.21 11.57
CA VAL A 308 9.42 -8.74 11.49
C VAL A 308 9.56 -9.85 12.52
N GLN A 309 10.04 -11.05 12.14
CA GLN A 309 10.27 -12.13 13.11
C GLN A 309 11.63 -12.06 13.80
N ARG A 310 12.68 -11.78 13.02
CA ARG A 310 14.06 -11.70 13.51
C ARG A 310 14.73 -10.47 12.98
N LEU A 311 15.30 -9.69 13.89
CA LEU A 311 16.18 -8.57 13.57
C LEU A 311 17.61 -8.99 13.92
N LEU A 312 18.48 -9.05 12.92
CA LEU A 312 19.90 -9.43 13.07
C LEU A 312 20.77 -8.19 12.93
N VAL A 313 21.65 -8.00 13.92
CA VAL A 313 22.56 -6.86 14.01
C VAL A 313 23.96 -7.36 14.41
N PRO A 314 25.05 -6.71 13.98
CA PRO A 314 26.40 -7.11 14.36
C PRO A 314 26.59 -7.22 15.87
N GLU A 315 27.44 -8.16 16.31
CA GLU A 315 27.67 -8.45 17.75
C GLU A 315 28.12 -7.21 18.54
N ASP A 316 28.81 -6.27 17.89
CA ASP A 316 29.29 -5.02 18.49
C ASP A 316 28.17 -3.97 18.71
N THR A 317 26.93 -4.27 18.30
CA THR A 317 25.81 -3.33 18.37
C THR A 317 25.22 -3.30 19.78
N TYR A 318 25.54 -2.26 20.55
CA TYR A 318 24.91 -2.05 21.85
C TYR A 318 23.44 -1.64 21.70
N HIS A 319 22.54 -2.36 22.36
CA HIS A 319 21.12 -2.03 22.49
C HIS A 319 20.69 -2.17 23.95
N LEU A 320 19.65 -1.43 24.37
CA LEU A 320 19.17 -1.52 25.74
C LEU A 320 18.57 -2.92 25.98
N PRO A 321 18.85 -3.58 27.13
CA PRO A 321 18.24 -4.86 27.45
C PRO A 321 16.71 -4.73 27.47
N GLY A 322 16.03 -5.49 26.61
CA GLY A 322 14.57 -5.47 26.49
C GLY A 322 14.00 -4.38 25.58
N SER A 323 14.82 -3.52 24.96
CA SER A 323 14.32 -2.61 23.91
C SER A 323 13.96 -3.39 22.66
N THR A 324 12.77 -3.16 22.12
CA THR A 324 12.32 -3.74 20.85
C THR A 324 12.49 -2.73 19.71
N VAL A 325 12.94 -3.22 18.57
CA VAL A 325 13.00 -2.48 17.30
C VAL A 325 12.18 -3.29 16.30
N CYS A 326 11.25 -2.63 15.59
CA CYS A 326 10.27 -3.30 14.74
C CYS A 326 9.49 -4.42 15.48
N GLY A 327 9.25 -4.26 16.79
CA GLY A 327 8.54 -5.25 17.61
C GLY A 327 9.36 -6.49 18.02
N THR A 328 10.66 -6.55 17.67
CA THR A 328 11.55 -7.67 18.01
C THR A 328 12.79 -7.22 18.78
N VAL A 329 13.37 -8.12 19.57
CA VAL A 329 14.65 -7.87 20.24
C VAL A 329 15.77 -8.10 19.22
N PRO A 330 16.67 -7.12 18.99
CA PRO A 330 17.81 -7.31 18.11
C PRO A 330 18.68 -8.48 18.59
N ALA A 331 18.90 -9.47 17.72
CA ALA A 331 19.78 -10.59 18.00
C ALA A 331 21.17 -10.33 17.40
N PRO A 332 22.25 -10.59 18.16
CA PRO A 332 23.61 -10.42 17.66
C PRO A 332 23.90 -11.45 16.55
N PHE A 333 24.68 -11.02 15.57
CA PHE A 333 24.99 -11.78 14.36
C PHE A 333 26.43 -11.52 13.91
N SER A 334 27.18 -12.60 13.62
CA SER A 334 28.55 -12.50 13.11
C SER A 334 28.56 -12.64 11.58
N ILE A 335 29.00 -11.60 10.88
CA ILE A 335 29.00 -11.53 9.41
C ILE A 335 30.04 -12.46 8.78
N ALA A 336 31.13 -12.76 9.50
CA ALA A 336 32.33 -13.38 8.93
C ALA A 336 32.17 -14.83 8.43
N SER A 337 31.06 -15.52 8.75
CA SER A 337 30.81 -16.89 8.28
C SER A 337 29.35 -17.32 8.40
N ALA A 338 28.43 -16.36 8.39
CA ALA A 338 27.03 -16.69 8.62
C ALA A 338 26.34 -17.17 7.34
N GLU A 339 25.51 -18.20 7.51
CA GLU A 339 24.61 -18.70 6.48
C GLU A 339 23.17 -18.64 7.00
N LEU A 340 22.30 -17.96 6.26
CA LEU A 340 20.86 -18.05 6.45
C LEU A 340 20.33 -19.15 5.53
N LEU A 341 20.06 -20.30 6.13
CA LEU A 341 19.45 -21.44 5.46
C LEU A 341 17.93 -21.22 5.39
N ARG A 342 17.39 -21.16 4.18
CA ARG A 342 15.96 -21.14 3.89
C ARG A 342 15.55 -22.45 3.22
N SER A 343 14.23 -22.68 3.12
CA SER A 343 13.71 -23.93 2.57
C SER A 343 14.01 -24.08 1.08
N GLN A 344 14.13 -22.97 0.36
CA GLN A 344 14.32 -22.95 -1.10
C GLN A 344 15.61 -22.27 -1.56
N TYR A 345 16.19 -21.37 -0.76
CA TYR A 345 17.43 -20.65 -1.07
C TYR A 345 18.38 -20.61 0.14
N THR A 346 19.64 -20.26 -0.09
CA THR A 346 20.61 -20.04 0.99
C THR A 346 21.28 -18.70 0.77
N ILE A 347 21.36 -17.89 1.83
CA ILE A 347 22.12 -16.63 1.82
C ILE A 347 23.41 -16.86 2.61
N ARG A 348 24.57 -16.58 2.00
CA ARG A 348 25.89 -16.64 2.62
C ARG A 348 26.48 -15.25 2.69
N PHE A 349 26.98 -14.86 3.86
CA PHE A 349 27.69 -13.60 4.04
C PHE A 349 29.19 -13.86 3.81
N LEU A 350 29.76 -13.20 2.81
CA LEU A 350 31.17 -13.35 2.42
C LEU A 350 32.06 -12.23 2.99
N GLY A 351 31.45 -11.21 3.59
CA GLY A 351 32.11 -10.03 4.11
C GLY A 351 31.10 -8.90 4.34
N THR A 352 31.61 -7.75 4.79
CA THR A 352 30.79 -6.55 4.99
C THR A 352 30.26 -6.05 3.66
N GLY A 353 28.93 -5.98 3.52
CA GLY A 353 28.29 -5.62 2.28
C GLY A 353 28.53 -6.59 1.11
N THR A 354 28.89 -7.85 1.37
CA THR A 354 28.98 -8.90 0.33
C THR A 354 28.21 -10.16 0.70
N VAL A 355 27.29 -10.55 -0.18
CA VAL A 355 26.33 -11.61 0.04
C VAL A 355 26.21 -12.49 -1.20
N GLU A 356 26.28 -13.81 -1.02
CA GLU A 356 26.01 -14.80 -2.05
C GLU A 356 24.66 -15.47 -1.79
N ILE A 357 23.81 -15.55 -2.81
CA ILE A 357 22.51 -16.20 -2.76
C ILE A 357 22.54 -17.42 -3.67
N LEU A 358 22.29 -18.60 -3.12
CA LEU A 358 22.17 -19.85 -3.87
C LEU A 358 20.71 -20.25 -4.03
N TYR A 359 20.28 -20.48 -5.26
CA TYR A 359 18.93 -20.94 -5.59
C TYR A 359 18.91 -21.74 -6.89
N ALA A 360 18.23 -22.89 -6.89
CA ALA A 360 18.09 -23.78 -8.05
C ALA A 360 19.41 -24.09 -8.79
N GLY A 361 20.52 -24.22 -8.05
CA GLY A 361 21.86 -24.48 -8.60
C GLY A 361 22.59 -23.25 -9.16
N ARG A 362 21.98 -22.07 -9.12
CA ARG A 362 22.60 -20.80 -9.52
C ARG A 362 23.16 -20.02 -8.35
N ARG A 363 24.26 -19.29 -8.60
CA ARG A 363 24.90 -18.40 -7.64
C ARG A 363 24.71 -16.94 -8.04
N VAL A 364 24.06 -16.17 -7.18
CA VAL A 364 23.86 -14.73 -7.33
C VAL A 364 24.73 -14.01 -6.31
N LEU A 365 25.71 -13.25 -6.79
CA LEU A 365 26.62 -12.49 -5.94
C LEU A 365 26.21 -11.02 -5.87
N CYS A 366 25.96 -10.53 -4.67
CA CYS A 366 25.63 -9.14 -4.37
C CYS A 366 26.78 -8.49 -3.59
N ALA A 367 27.48 -7.51 -4.16
CA ALA A 367 28.67 -6.93 -3.53
C ALA A 367 28.72 -5.40 -3.54
N ALA A 368 29.13 -4.83 -2.41
CA ALA A 368 29.53 -3.44 -2.25
C ALA A 368 30.94 -3.21 -2.82
N GLY A 369 31.08 -2.32 -3.81
CA GLY A 369 32.40 -1.85 -4.27
C GLY A 369 33.32 -2.90 -4.90
N THR A 370 34.63 -2.78 -4.66
CA THR A 370 35.75 -3.40 -5.41
C THR A 370 36.24 -4.74 -4.84
N GLU A 371 35.44 -5.48 -4.07
CA GLU A 371 35.86 -6.76 -3.49
C GLU A 371 36.11 -7.86 -4.57
N PRO A 372 37.10 -8.74 -4.33
CA PRO A 372 37.64 -9.64 -5.35
C PRO A 372 36.64 -10.68 -5.85
N LEU A 373 36.85 -11.05 -7.13
CA LEU A 373 35.93 -11.80 -7.98
C LEU A 373 35.94 -13.31 -7.67
N THR A 374 34.77 -13.85 -7.34
CA THR A 374 34.45 -15.27 -7.49
C THR A 374 33.50 -15.48 -8.69
N GLU A 375 33.64 -16.61 -9.39
CA GLU A 375 32.75 -16.96 -10.50
C GLU A 375 31.30 -17.10 -10.00
N SER A 376 30.38 -16.35 -10.62
CA SER A 376 28.95 -16.34 -10.31
C SER A 376 28.12 -16.18 -11.58
N ASP A 377 26.89 -16.70 -11.57
CA ASP A 377 25.99 -16.67 -12.73
C ASP A 377 25.40 -15.26 -12.93
N VAL A 378 25.11 -14.57 -11.84
CA VAL A 378 24.56 -13.21 -11.80
C VAL A 378 25.33 -12.37 -10.79
N ARG A 379 25.78 -11.19 -11.20
CA ARG A 379 26.48 -10.25 -10.32
C ARG A 379 25.75 -8.92 -10.19
N ILE A 380 25.60 -8.50 -8.94
CA ILE A 380 24.91 -7.29 -8.52
C ILE A 380 25.91 -6.42 -7.78
N GLN A 381 26.18 -5.21 -8.29
CA GLN A 381 27.18 -4.31 -7.71
C GLN A 381 26.59 -2.96 -7.33
N TYR A 382 26.97 -2.47 -6.14
CA TYR A 382 26.51 -1.19 -5.60
C TYR A 382 27.67 -0.36 -5.05
N GLY A 383 27.63 0.96 -5.25
CA GLY A 383 28.48 1.93 -4.55
C GLY A 383 29.82 2.38 -5.17
N ALA A 384 30.32 1.83 -6.30
CA ALA A 384 31.56 2.31 -6.93
C ALA A 384 31.73 1.93 -8.43
N LYS A 385 32.73 2.55 -9.11
CA LYS A 385 33.17 2.22 -10.48
C LYS A 385 33.70 0.78 -10.57
N LEU A 386 33.36 0.08 -11.65
CA LEU A 386 33.84 -1.28 -11.93
C LEU A 386 35.35 -1.30 -12.26
N PRO A 387 36.10 -2.30 -11.78
CA PRO A 387 37.43 -2.63 -12.31
C PRO A 387 37.35 -3.24 -13.73
N GLU A 388 38.39 -3.07 -14.53
CA GLU A 388 38.40 -3.28 -16.01
C GLU A 388 38.30 -4.74 -16.50
N ALA A 389 38.25 -5.73 -15.62
CA ALA A 389 38.12 -7.13 -16.02
C ALA A 389 37.11 -7.85 -15.13
N LEU A 390 35.92 -8.11 -15.68
CA LEU A 390 34.94 -9.00 -15.07
C LEU A 390 34.61 -10.14 -16.04
N THR A 391 34.30 -11.30 -15.48
CA THR A 391 33.71 -12.44 -16.18
C THR A 391 32.46 -12.89 -15.43
N ALA A 392 31.27 -12.49 -15.92
CA ALA A 392 29.96 -12.90 -15.41
C ALA A 392 28.93 -12.92 -16.54
N GLY A 393 27.92 -13.79 -16.45
CA GLY A 393 26.85 -13.87 -17.47
C GLY A 393 25.95 -12.63 -17.51
N TYR A 394 25.67 -12.03 -16.36
CA TYR A 394 24.89 -10.80 -16.21
C TYR A 394 25.51 -9.88 -15.15
N LEU A 395 25.65 -8.59 -15.48
CA LEU A 395 26.20 -7.56 -14.59
C LEU A 395 25.17 -6.42 -14.39
N LEU A 396 24.78 -6.19 -13.14
CA LEU A 396 23.83 -5.16 -12.74
C LEU A 396 24.49 -4.12 -11.85
N THR A 397 24.30 -2.83 -12.17
CA THR A 397 24.90 -1.71 -11.43
C THR A 397 23.91 -0.59 -11.16
N THR A 398 24.10 0.04 -10.00
CA THR A 398 23.36 1.22 -9.53
C THR A 398 23.97 2.56 -9.98
N ALA A 399 25.11 2.54 -10.69
CA ALA A 399 25.81 3.72 -11.21
C ALA A 399 25.99 3.66 -12.74
N PRO A 400 26.07 4.81 -13.44
CA PRO A 400 26.38 4.85 -14.88
C PRO A 400 27.85 4.48 -15.13
N CYS A 401 28.11 3.43 -15.91
CA CYS A 401 29.45 2.92 -16.18
C CYS A 401 29.68 2.75 -17.69
N ASN A 402 30.90 3.06 -18.18
CA ASN A 402 31.35 2.66 -19.51
C ASN A 402 31.76 1.17 -19.48
N VAL A 403 31.28 0.38 -20.45
CA VAL A 403 31.39 -1.08 -20.51
C VAL A 403 32.44 -1.50 -21.55
N GLN A 404 33.21 -2.58 -21.28
CA GLN A 404 34.04 -3.29 -22.27
C GLN A 404 33.77 -4.81 -22.24
N ASP A 405 34.24 -5.49 -23.30
CA ASP A 405 33.69 -6.70 -23.96
C ASP A 405 33.31 -7.91 -23.10
N GLY A 406 32.21 -8.57 -23.51
CA GLY A 406 31.85 -9.93 -23.12
C GLY A 406 30.70 -10.09 -22.11
N GLN A 407 30.03 -9.01 -21.69
CA GLN A 407 29.01 -9.05 -20.63
C GLN A 407 27.69 -8.36 -21.00
N VAL A 408 26.56 -8.88 -20.48
CA VAL A 408 25.23 -8.26 -20.59
C VAL A 408 25.02 -7.33 -19.40
N TYR A 409 24.79 -6.04 -19.69
CA TYR A 409 24.67 -4.95 -18.72
C TYR A 409 23.23 -4.48 -18.56
N ALA A 410 22.76 -4.31 -17.32
CA ALA A 410 21.54 -3.55 -17.02
C ALA A 410 21.82 -2.52 -15.92
N GLY A 411 21.70 -1.23 -16.27
CA GLY A 411 21.94 -0.10 -15.38
C GLY A 411 20.68 0.71 -15.19
N GLN A 412 19.97 0.50 -14.08
CA GLN A 412 18.87 1.36 -13.62
C GLN A 412 18.75 1.34 -12.09
N ASN A 413 18.14 2.39 -11.54
CA ASN A 413 17.86 2.51 -10.11
C ASN A 413 16.58 1.75 -9.77
N ASN A 414 16.68 0.86 -8.79
CA ASN A 414 15.67 -0.10 -8.33
C ASN A 414 15.31 -1.16 -9.37
N LEU A 415 15.72 -2.39 -9.11
CA LEU A 415 15.60 -3.52 -10.03
C LEU A 415 15.03 -4.72 -9.28
N CYS A 416 14.16 -5.48 -9.91
CA CYS A 416 13.73 -6.78 -9.43
C CYS A 416 14.24 -7.86 -10.38
N ILE A 417 15.00 -8.82 -9.86
CA ILE A 417 15.45 -10.00 -10.60
C ILE A 417 14.57 -11.15 -10.17
N SER A 418 13.90 -11.82 -11.10
CA SER A 418 13.26 -13.09 -10.82
C SER A 418 14.06 -14.25 -11.41
N ILE A 419 14.25 -15.29 -10.62
CA ILE A 419 14.88 -16.55 -11.01
C ILE A 419 13.84 -17.65 -10.85
N ASP A 420 13.44 -18.26 -11.95
CA ASP A 420 12.48 -19.35 -11.95
C ASP A 420 13.14 -20.66 -11.48
N ALA A 421 12.35 -21.64 -11.05
CA ALA A 421 12.84 -22.97 -10.66
C ALA A 421 13.63 -23.71 -11.76
N GLN A 422 13.44 -23.34 -13.04
CA GLN A 422 14.20 -23.87 -14.18
C GLN A 422 15.51 -23.09 -14.45
N GLY A 423 15.80 -22.08 -13.65
CA GLY A 423 16.95 -21.18 -13.81
C GLY A 423 16.73 -20.07 -14.83
N GLY A 424 15.53 -19.85 -15.35
CA GLY A 424 15.24 -18.67 -16.18
C GLY A 424 15.46 -17.40 -15.36
N ILE A 425 16.19 -16.41 -15.90
CA ILE A 425 16.39 -15.11 -15.26
C ILE A 425 15.55 -14.08 -16.01
N SER A 426 14.73 -13.33 -15.29
CA SER A 426 14.07 -12.14 -15.81
C SER A 426 14.44 -10.92 -14.96
N ILE A 427 14.58 -9.76 -15.60
CA ILE A 427 14.96 -8.51 -14.95
C ILE A 427 13.88 -7.49 -15.25
N GLN A 428 13.33 -6.88 -14.20
CA GLN A 428 12.29 -5.87 -14.29
C GLN A 428 12.76 -4.59 -13.59
N ASP A 429 12.62 -3.45 -14.26
CA ASP A 429 12.81 -2.14 -13.64
C ASP A 429 11.64 -1.85 -12.68
N LEU A 430 11.96 -1.53 -11.43
CA LEU A 430 10.98 -1.06 -10.47
C LEU A 430 10.84 0.45 -10.65
N MET A 431 9.65 0.91 -11.02
CA MET A 431 9.36 2.33 -11.27
C MET A 431 9.87 3.20 -10.11
N LYS A 432 10.58 4.28 -10.44
CA LYS A 432 10.92 5.34 -9.48
C LYS A 432 9.61 5.89 -8.92
N GLY A 433 9.34 5.63 -7.64
CA GLY A 433 8.21 6.22 -6.94
C GLY A 433 8.25 7.74 -7.11
N GLY A 434 7.28 8.26 -7.86
CA GLY A 434 7.01 9.68 -8.05
C GLY A 434 5.88 10.13 -7.15
#